data_AF-A0AAV5C9G5-F1
#
_entry.id   AF-A0AAV5C9G5-F1
#
_cell.length_a   1.000
_cell.length_b   1.000
_cell.length_c   1.000
_cell.angle_alpha   90.00
_cell.angle_beta   90.00
_cell.angle_gamma   90.00
#
_symmetry.space_group_name_H-M   'P 1'
#
loop_
_entity.id
_entity.type
_entity.pdbx_description
1 polymer ?
#
loop_
_entity_poly.entity_id
_entity_poly.type
_entity_poly.pdbx_seq_one_letter_code
_entity_poly.pdbx_strand_id
1 'polypeptide(L)' 'MSGFLTAGTIRRFLRTKNWSTAQATKALKETVKWRRQYQPEKIRWEDIQNEAKRSYLADYRDRNGRIVCIAKPATKRNKK' A
#
# COMPACT_ATOMS: atom_id res chain seq x y z
N MET A 1 -19.92 -9.58 3.32
CA MET A 1 -18.58 -9.12 2.86
C MET A 1 -18.37 -7.70 3.35
N SER A 2 -17.36 -7.42 4.19
CA SER A 2 -17.07 -6.03 4.58
C SER A 2 -16.39 -5.30 3.42
N GLY A 3 -17.06 -4.30 2.83
CA GLY A 3 -16.51 -3.49 1.75
C GLY A 3 -15.34 -2.62 2.19
N PHE A 4 -14.57 -2.07 1.23
CA PHE A 4 -13.43 -1.19 1.50
C PHE A 4 -13.80 0.05 2.34
N LEU A 5 -15.02 0.58 2.17
CA LEU A 5 -15.51 1.81 2.79
C LEU A 5 -16.06 1.58 4.21
N THR A 6 -15.24 1.02 5.11
CA THR A 6 -15.59 0.88 6.52
C THR A 6 -15.28 2.16 7.31
N ALA A 7 -15.86 2.29 8.52
CA ALA A 7 -15.50 3.35 9.47
C ALA A 7 -13.99 3.38 9.77
N GLY A 8 -13.33 2.22 9.82
CA GLY A 8 -11.89 2.12 10.00
C GLY A 8 -11.09 2.73 8.85
N THR A 9 -11.51 2.46 7.60
CA THR A 9 -10.89 3.05 6.41
C THR A 9 -11.05 4.57 6.39
N ILE A 10 -12.26 5.08 6.66
CA ILE A 10 -12.53 6.52 6.70
C ILE A 10 -11.62 7.22 7.72
N ARG A 11 -11.48 6.65 8.93
CA ARG A 11 -10.58 7.19 9.97
C ARG A 11 -9.11 7.21 9.54
N ARG A 12 -8.63 6.20 8.80
CA ARG A 12 -7.26 6.19 8.27
C ARG A 12 -7.02 7.35 7.29
N PHE A 13 -7.96 7.58 6.37
CA PHE A 13 -7.86 8.70 5.42
C PHE A 13 -7.88 10.07 6.11
N LEU A 14 -8.75 10.24 7.11
CA LEU A 14 -8.80 11.46 7.91
C LEU A 14 -7.48 11.69 8.65
N ARG A 15 -6.93 10.67 9.31
CA ARG A 15 -5.65 10.78 10.04
C ARG A 15 -4.50 11.18 9.12
N THR A 16 -4.42 10.60 7.92
CA THR A 16 -3.37 10.93 6.93
C THR A 16 -3.47 12.37 6.42
N LYS A 17 -4.67 12.93 6.38
CA LYS A 17 -4.92 14.30 5.92
C LYS A 17 -5.15 15.28 7.07
N ASN A 18 -4.61 14.98 8.25
CA ASN A 18 -4.69 15.85 9.43
C ASN A 18 -6.13 16.27 9.78
N TRP A 19 -7.08 15.34 9.64
CA TRP A 19 -8.52 15.52 9.84
C TRP A 19 -9.21 16.51 8.88
N SER A 20 -8.55 16.95 7.81
CA SER A 20 -9.18 17.73 6.75
C SER A 20 -10.18 16.87 5.95
N THR A 21 -11.47 17.16 6.11
CA THR A 21 -12.57 16.42 5.44
C THR A 21 -12.51 16.58 3.92
N ALA A 22 -12.20 17.77 3.42
CA ALA A 22 -12.09 18.04 1.98
C ALA A 22 -10.97 17.22 1.33
N GLN A 23 -9.77 17.24 1.92
CA GLN A 23 -8.62 16.50 1.39
C GLN A 23 -8.79 14.99 1.53
N ALA A 24 -9.32 14.53 2.67
CA ALA A 24 -9.59 13.11 2.90
C ALA A 24 -10.62 12.58 1.91
N THR A 25 -11.68 13.34 1.63
CA THR A 25 -12.72 12.96 0.65
C THR A 25 -12.15 12.87 -0.76
N LYS A 26 -11.31 13.83 -1.18
CA LYS A 26 -10.65 13.79 -2.49
C LYS A 26 -9.78 12.54 -2.62
N ALA A 27 -8.91 12.28 -1.64
CA ALA A 27 -8.03 11.11 -1.65
C ALA A 27 -8.81 9.79 -1.62
N LEU A 28 -9.91 9.73 -0.88
CA LEU A 28 -10.76 8.54 -0.80
C LEU A 28 -11.43 8.26 -2.16
N LYS A 29 -11.95 9.29 -2.85
CA LYS A 29 -12.54 9.16 -4.19
C LYS A 29 -11.52 8.65 -5.21
N GLU A 30 -10.33 9.22 -5.22
CA GLU A 30 -9.22 8.77 -6.08
C GLU A 30 -8.85 7.31 -5.80
N THR A 31 -8.76 6.92 -4.53
CA THR A 31 -8.45 5.53 -4.15
C THR A 31 -9.55 4.56 -4.58
N VAL A 32 -10.83 4.92 -4.43
CA VAL A 32 -11.94 4.07 -4.89
C VAL A 32 -11.90 3.90 -6.42
N LYS A 33 -11.61 4.97 -7.17
CA LYS A 33 -11.44 4.90 -8.63
C LYS A 33 -10.31 3.94 -9.00
N TRP A 34 -9.16 4.06 -8.34
CA TRP A 34 -8.01 3.17 -8.56
C TRP A 34 -8.36 1.70 -8.24
N ARG A 35 -9.05 1.42 -7.12
CA ARG A 35 -9.47 0.05 -6.76
C ARG A 35 -10.44 -0.54 -7.78
N ARG A 36 -11.36 0.24 -8.33
CA ARG A 36 -12.25 -0.23 -9.40
C ARG A 36 -11.50 -0.57 -10.69
N GLN A 37 -10.45 0.18 -11.00
CA GLN A 37 -9.64 -0.03 -12.19
C GLN A 37 -8.73 -1.26 -12.06
N TYR A 38 -7.99 -1.36 -10.94
CA TYR A 38 -6.93 -2.36 -10.76
C TYR A 38 -7.35 -3.59 -9.95
N GLN A 39 -8.53 -3.56 -9.31
CA GLN A 39 -9.15 -4.70 -8.65
C GLN A 39 -8.19 -5.48 -7.73
N PRO A 40 -7.61 -4.83 -6.71
CA PRO A 40 -6.60 -5.46 -5.84
C PRO A 40 -7.12 -6.71 -5.12
N GLU A 41 -8.43 -6.87 -4.97
CA GLU A 41 -9.08 -8.08 -4.45
C GLU A 41 -8.88 -9.32 -5.33
N LYS A 42 -8.45 -9.16 -6.58
CA LYS A 42 -8.15 -10.27 -7.49
C LYS A 42 -6.71 -10.76 -7.41
N ILE A 43 -5.82 -10.02 -6.74
CA ILE A 43 -4.41 -10.39 -6.61
C ILE A 43 -4.30 -11.66 -5.77
N ARG A 44 -3.60 -12.66 -6.30
CA ARG A 44 -3.33 -13.90 -5.57
C ARG A 44 -1.87 -13.98 -5.13
N TRP A 45 -1.59 -14.85 -4.17
CA TRP A 45 -0.22 -15.02 -3.64
C TRP A 45 0.73 -15.53 -4.72
N GLU A 46 0.25 -16.41 -5.58
CA GLU A 46 1.04 -17.05 -6.64
C GLU A 46 1.59 -16.01 -7.63
N ASP A 47 0.84 -14.92 -7.84
CA ASP A 47 1.21 -13.81 -8.73
C ASP A 47 2.34 -12.95 -8.14
N ILE A 48 2.40 -12.82 -6.81
CA ILE A 48 3.31 -11.87 -6.13
C ILE A 48 4.48 -12.53 -5.42
N GLN A 49 4.46 -13.85 -5.19
CA GLN A 49 5.45 -14.55 -4.36
C GLN A 49 6.92 -14.30 -4.78
N ASN A 50 7.18 -14.20 -6.09
CA ASN A 50 8.54 -14.02 -6.61
C ASN A 50 9.06 -12.61 -6.34
N GLU A 51 8.17 -11.62 -6.39
CA GLU A 51 8.50 -10.23 -6.06
C GLU A 51 8.57 -10.02 -4.55
N ALA A 52 7.67 -10.67 -3.79
CA ALA A 52 7.67 -10.64 -2.33
C ALA A 52 8.96 -11.22 -1.73
N LYS A 53 9.55 -12.27 -2.30
CA LYS A 53 10.86 -12.79 -1.85
C LYS A 53 12.01 -11.78 -1.96
N ARG A 54 11.84 -10.76 -2.81
CA ARG A 54 12.86 -9.72 -3.02
C ARG A 54 12.73 -8.57 -2.04
N SER A 55 11.65 -8.50 -1.27
CA SER A 55 11.45 -7.49 -0.23
C SER A 55 11.21 -8.13 1.13
N TYR A 56 11.60 -7.43 2.20
CA TYR A 56 11.29 -7.87 3.55
C TYR A 56 11.01 -6.68 4.45
N LEU A 57 10.20 -6.91 5.48
CA LEU A 57 9.99 -5.95 6.56
C LEU A 57 11.10 -6.15 7.58
N ALA A 58 11.78 -5.07 7.97
CA ALA A 58 12.74 -5.14 9.05
C ALA A 58 12.04 -5.37 10.39
N ASP A 59 12.74 -6.02 11.32
CA ASP A 59 12.32 -6.22 12.71
C ASP A 59 12.49 -4.96 13.57
N TYR A 60 13.11 -3.91 13.03
CA TYR A 60 13.27 -2.60 13.65
C TYR A 60 12.44 -1.49 12.98
N ARG A 61 12.31 -0.37 13.69
CA ARG A 61 11.66 0.85 13.20
C ARG A 61 12.68 1.95 12.94
N ASP A 62 12.33 2.90 12.09
CA ASP A 62 13.15 4.10 11.92
C ASP A 62 13.08 5.02 13.17
N ARG A 63 13.88 6.10 13.17
CA ARG A 63 13.91 7.09 14.26
C ARG A 63 12.52 7.72 14.55
N ASN A 64 11.63 7.72 13.57
CA ASN A 64 10.29 8.28 13.67
C ASN A 64 9.23 7.20 13.98
N GLY A 65 9.64 5.97 14.31
CA GLY A 65 8.75 4.86 14.64
C GLY A 65 8.02 4.24 13.45
N ARG A 66 8.45 4.51 12.21
CA ARG A 66 7.87 3.98 10.97
C ARG A 66 8.45 2.60 10.65
N ILE A 67 7.65 1.79 9.96
CA ILE A 67 8.05 0.45 9.49
C ILE A 67 9.07 0.61 8.37
N VAL A 68 10.16 -0.16 8.44
CA VAL A 68 11.20 -0.18 7.40
C VAL A 68 10.94 -1.35 6.46
N CYS A 69 10.69 -1.06 5.18
CA CYS A 69 10.57 -2.05 4.11
C CYS A 69 11.83 -2.00 3.23
N ILE A 70 12.51 -3.13 3.09
CA ILE A 70 13.77 -3.23 2.36
C ILE A 70 13.51 -4.03 1.08
N ALA A 71 13.74 -3.41 -0.08
CA ALA A 71 13.64 -4.06 -1.38
C ALA A 71 15.03 -4.33 -1.95
N LYS A 72 15.28 -5.57 -2.36
CA LYS A 72 16.52 -5.97 -3.05
C LYS A 72 16.32 -5.78 -4.55
N PRO A 73 17.00 -4.80 -5.17
CA PRO A 73 16.95 -4.66 -6.62
C PRO A 73 17.52 -5.93 -7.27
N ALA A 74 16.98 -6.32 -8.42
CA ALA A 74 17.55 -7.40 -9.21
C ALA A 74 18.88 -6.91 -9.75
N THR A 75 19.93 -7.73 -9.63
CA THR A 75 21.15 -7.54 -10.39
C THR A 75 20.79 -7.64 -11.86
N LYS A 76 20.63 -6.49 -12.54
CA LYS A 76 20.53 -6.48 -14.00
C LYS A 76 21.87 -6.99 -14.53
N ARG A 77 21.90 -8.22 -15.03
CA ARG A 77 23.02 -8.69 -15.85
C ARG A 77 22.91 -7.93 -17.17
N ASN A 78 23.66 -6.84 -17.31
CA ASN A 78 23.86 -6.22 -18.61
C ASN A 78 24.50 -7.29 -19.50
N LYS A 79 23.72 -7.87 -20.42
CA LYS A 79 24.28 -8.60 -21.56
C LYS A 79 24.90 -7.54 -22.45
N LYS A 80 26.23 -7.45 -22.42
CA LYS A 80 27.01 -6.85 -23.50
C LYS A 80 26.93 -7.75 -24.72
#